data_AF-A0A2M7ZW70-F1
#
_entry.id   AF-A0A2M7ZW70-F1
#
_cell.length_a   1.000
_cell.length_b   1.000
_cell.length_c   1.000
_cell.angle_alpha   90.00
_cell.angle_beta   90.00
_cell.angle_gamma   90.00
#
_symmetry.space_group_name_H-M   'P 1'
#
loop_
_entity.id
_entity.type
_entity.pdbx_description
1 polymer ?
#
loop_
_entity_poly.entity_id
_entity_poly.type
_entity_poly.pdbx_seq_one_letter_code
_entity_poly.pdbx_strand_id
1 'polypeptide(L)'
;GIARKVLFNRLSPYRSYKAKGILFNITGGENLSLNEVNQIGSIITNLVNPRAKVVFGVTQNKKYQDKIKITLLATGCEWKE
;
A
#
# COMPACT_ATOMS: atom_id res chain seq x y z
N GLY A 1 -6.25 9.20 6.24
CA GLY A 1 -6.26 7.75 6.47
C GLY A 1 -4.86 7.15 6.31
N ILE A 2 -4.65 5.95 6.87
CA ILE A 2 -3.36 5.21 6.87
C ILE A 2 -2.79 5.06 5.45
N ALA A 3 -3.63 4.73 4.46
CA ALA A 3 -3.21 4.59 3.06
C ALA A 3 -2.55 5.87 2.47
N ARG A 4 -3.08 7.06 2.79
CA ARG A 4 -2.48 8.33 2.38
C ARG A 4 -1.11 8.55 3.04
N LYS A 5 -0.94 8.17 4.31
CA LYS A 5 0.35 8.25 5.00
C LYS A 5 1.41 7.34 4.35
N VAL A 6 1.01 6.19 3.81
CA VAL A 6 1.92 5.25 3.13
C VAL A 6 2.44 5.84 1.81
N LEU A 7 1.57 6.42 0.99
CA LEU A 7 1.95 6.98 -0.31
C LEU A 7 2.75 8.29 -0.20
N PHE A 8 2.51 9.08 0.84
CA PHE A 8 3.09 10.41 1.03
C PHE A 8 4.08 10.49 2.22
N ASN A 9 4.79 9.40 2.52
CA ASN A 9 5.78 9.37 3.61
C ASN A 9 7.12 10.05 3.20
N ARG A 10 7.97 10.40 4.19
CA ARG A 10 9.33 10.96 4.02
C ARG A 10 10.29 10.12 3.17
N LEU A 11 9.98 8.84 2.95
CA LEU A 11 10.69 7.95 2.03
C LEU A 11 10.17 8.05 0.57
N SER A 12 9.41 9.09 0.23
CA SER A 12 8.84 9.35 -1.11
C SER A 12 9.58 10.45 -1.90
N PRO A 13 10.93 10.50 -1.98
CA PRO A 13 11.57 11.29 -3.03
C PRO A 13 11.25 10.70 -4.43
N TYR A 14 10.88 9.42 -4.47
CA TYR A 14 10.40 8.72 -5.66
C TYR A 14 8.86 8.76 -5.63
N ARG A 15 8.25 9.59 -6.48
CA ARG A 15 6.80 9.77 -6.61
C ARG A 15 6.08 8.43 -6.85
N SER A 16 5.84 7.66 -5.80
CA SER A 16 5.37 6.27 -5.84
C SER A 16 3.98 6.15 -6.47
N TYR A 17 3.17 7.20 -6.41
CA TYR A 17 1.90 7.32 -7.12
C TYR A 17 2.04 7.34 -8.65
N LYS A 18 3.22 7.59 -9.21
CA LYS A 18 3.48 7.50 -10.66
C LYS A 18 4.08 6.17 -11.10
N ALA A 19 4.36 5.25 -10.18
CA ALA A 19 5.00 3.98 -10.47
C ALA A 19 4.20 3.16 -11.51
N LYS A 20 4.91 2.43 -12.38
CA LYS A 20 4.30 1.52 -13.37
C LYS A 20 3.90 0.17 -12.76
N GLY A 21 4.50 -0.21 -11.64
CA GLY A 21 4.14 -1.41 -10.90
C GLY A 21 4.14 -1.15 -9.40
N ILE A 22 3.09 -1.62 -8.72
CA ILE A 22 2.94 -1.48 -7.27
C ILE A 22 2.60 -2.85 -6.68
N LEU A 23 3.39 -3.26 -5.70
CA LEU A 23 3.12 -4.40 -4.83
C LEU A 23 2.89 -3.87 -3.43
N PHE A 24 1.79 -4.24 -2.78
CA PHE A 24 1.63 -3.93 -1.36
C PHE A 24 1.09 -5.12 -0.57
N ASN A 25 1.46 -5.18 0.70
CA ASN A 25 1.00 -6.18 1.63
C ASN A 25 0.35 -5.51 2.84
N ILE A 26 -0.85 -5.99 3.20
CA ILE A 26 -1.56 -5.57 4.40
C ILE A 26 -1.33 -6.66 5.46
N THR A 27 -0.74 -6.28 6.58
CA THR A 27 -0.51 -7.17 7.71
C THR A 27 -1.33 -6.71 8.90
N GLY A 28 -2.06 -7.62 9.52
CA GLY A 28 -2.85 -7.37 10.73
C GLY A 28 -2.98 -8.61 11.61
N GLY A 29 -3.63 -8.46 12.75
CA GLY A 29 -3.98 -9.55 13.66
C GLY A 29 -5.12 -10.42 13.15
N GLU A 30 -5.62 -11.31 14.00
CA GLU A 30 -6.76 -12.18 13.68
C GLU A 30 -8.07 -11.40 13.44
N ASN A 31 -8.14 -10.17 13.92
CA ASN A 31 -9.26 -9.25 13.74
C ASN A 31 -9.22 -8.45 12.43
N LEU A 32 -8.22 -8.64 11.57
CA LEU A 32 -8.18 -7.96 10.27
C LEU A 32 -9.32 -8.45 9.37
N SER A 33 -10.31 -7.60 9.16
CA SER A 33 -11.49 -7.93 8.35
C SER A 33 -11.23 -7.76 6.85
N LEU A 34 -11.95 -8.54 6.05
CA LEU A 34 -11.94 -8.38 4.59
C LEU A 34 -12.42 -6.99 4.15
N ASN A 35 -13.34 -6.39 4.90
CA ASN A 35 -13.83 -5.04 4.61
C ASN A 35 -12.71 -3.99 4.76
N GLU A 36 -11.91 -4.05 5.83
CA GLU A 36 -10.77 -3.16 6.01
C GLU A 36 -9.72 -3.35 4.91
N VAL A 37 -9.44 -4.61 4.54
CA VAL A 37 -8.54 -4.93 3.41
C VAL A 37 -9.05 -4.30 2.11
N ASN A 38 -10.34 -4.46 1.81
CA ASN A 38 -10.95 -3.91 0.60
C ASN A 38 -10.91 -2.38 0.57
N GLN A 39 -11.22 -1.73 1.69
CA GLN A 39 -11.16 -0.27 1.82
C GLN A 39 -9.74 0.26 1.59
N ILE A 40 -8.74 -0.35 2.25
CA ILE A 40 -7.34 0.04 2.12
C ILE A 40 -6.86 -0.18 0.68
N GLY A 41 -7.15 -1.34 0.09
CA GLY A 41 -6.76 -1.69 -1.27
C GLY A 41 -7.36 -0.74 -2.32
N SER A 42 -8.63 -0.38 -2.15
CA SER A 42 -9.32 0.57 -3.02
C SER A 42 -8.68 1.95 -2.95
N ILE A 43 -8.36 2.44 -1.74
CA ILE A 43 -7.72 3.75 -1.57
C ILE A 43 -6.34 3.78 -2.23
N ILE A 44 -5.51 2.74 -2.04
CA ILE A 44 -4.18 2.70 -2.67
C ILE A 44 -4.31 2.68 -4.19
N THR A 45 -5.19 1.84 -4.73
CA THR A 45 -5.42 1.72 -6.18
C THR A 45 -5.92 3.02 -6.81
N ASN A 46 -6.78 3.78 -6.12
CA ASN A 46 -7.30 5.05 -6.60
C ASN A 46 -6.29 6.20 -6.56
N LEU A 47 -5.25 6.10 -5.73
CA LEU A 47 -4.25 7.16 -5.55
C LEU A 47 -3.03 6.98 -6.44
N VAL A 48 -2.90 5.85 -7.13
CA VAL A 48 -1.75 5.51 -7.97
C VAL A 48 -2.09 5.67 -9.45
N ASN A 49 -1.08 5.56 -10.32
CA ASN A 49 -1.25 5.64 -11.76
C ASN A 49 -2.30 4.61 -12.24
N PRO A 50 -3.38 5.02 -12.93
CA PRO A 50 -4.42 4.10 -13.41
C PRO A 50 -3.92 3.02 -14.38
N ARG A 51 -2.75 3.23 -14.99
CA ARG A 51 -2.09 2.25 -15.86
C ARG A 51 -1.08 1.36 -15.12
N ALA A 52 -0.91 1.53 -13.81
CA ALA A 52 0.01 0.72 -13.03
C ALA A 52 -0.52 -0.71 -12.89
N LYS A 53 0.37 -1.69 -12.99
CA LYS A 53 0.07 -3.05 -12.55
C LYS A 53 0.08 -3.08 -11.03
N VAL A 54 -1.04 -3.45 -10.41
CA VAL A 54 -1.19 -3.53 -8.96
C VAL A 54 -1.30 -4.98 -8.53
N VAL A 55 -0.48 -5.38 -7.57
CA VAL A 55 -0.55 -6.68 -6.89
C VAL A 55 -0.69 -6.41 -5.39
N PHE A 56 -1.61 -7.12 -4.74
CA PHE A 56 -1.79 -6.99 -3.30
C PHE A 56 -1.80 -8.34 -2.59
N GLY A 57 -1.36 -8.32 -1.34
CA GLY A 57 -1.38 -9.48 -0.44
C GLY A 57 -1.93 -9.13 0.93
N VAL A 58 -2.36 -10.16 1.64
CA VAL A 58 -2.82 -10.07 3.04
C VAL A 58 -2.02 -11.08 3.85
N THR A 59 -1.56 -10.66 5.03
CA THR A 59 -0.83 -11.52 5.97
C THR A 59 -1.45 -11.39 7.36
N GLN A 60 -1.85 -12.51 7.94
CA GLN A 60 -2.24 -12.54 9.35
C GLN A 60 -1.03 -12.81 10.21
N ASN A 61 -0.85 -11.99 11.26
CA ASN A 61 0.26 -12.13 12.20
C ASN A 61 -0.13 -11.58 13.58
N LYS A 62 -0.11 -12.44 14.60
CA LYS A 62 -0.46 -12.12 16.00
C LYS A 62 0.33 -10.94 16.57
N LYS A 63 1.54 -10.66 16.08
CA LYS A 63 2.34 -9.49 16.50
C LYS A 63 1.68 -8.15 16.14
N TYR A 64 0.74 -8.16 15.20
CA TYR A 64 -0.03 -7.00 14.76
C TYR A 64 -1.47 -7.05 15.28
N GLN A 65 -1.71 -7.71 16.43
CA GLN A 65 -3.00 -7.61 17.11
C GLN A 65 -3.37 -6.14 17.32
N ASP A 66 -4.58 -5.75 16.89
CA ASP A 66 -5.12 -4.39 16.95
C ASP A 66 -4.30 -3.33 16.18
N LYS A 67 -3.40 -3.76 15.28
CA LYS A 67 -2.57 -2.88 14.47
C LYS A 67 -2.62 -3.30 13.01
N ILE A 68 -2.55 -2.31 12.12
CA ILE A 68 -2.40 -2.54 10.68
C ILE A 68 -1.04 -2.02 10.25
N LYS A 69 -0.26 -2.89 9.61
CA LYS A 69 0.96 -2.52 8.90
C LYS A 69 0.74 -2.68 7.41
N ILE A 70 1.11 -1.65 6.66
CA ILE A 70 1.12 -1.69 5.19
C ILE A 70 2.57 -1.60 4.75
N THR A 71 2.99 -2.55 3.93
CA THR A 71 4.28 -2.52 3.24
C THR A 71 4.03 -2.30 1.76
N LEU A 72 4.71 -1.35 1.14
CA LEU A 72 4.50 -0.97 -0.25
C LEU A 72 5.84 -0.94 -0.99
N LEU A 73 5.90 -1.62 -2.13
CA LEU A 73 7.00 -1.62 -3.07
C LEU A 73 6.49 -1.01 -4.38
N ALA A 74 7.20 0.00 -4.86
CA ALA A 74 6.89 0.70 -6.10
C ALA A 74 8.04 0.50 -7.09
N THR A 75 7.72 0.18 -8.35
CA THR A 75 8.68 -0.12 -9.42
C THR A 75 8.34 0.69 -10.66
N GLY A 76 9.37 1.03 -11.45
CA GLY A 76 9.21 1.92 -12.61
C GLY A 76 8.79 3.33 -12.21
N CYS A 77 9.23 3.80 -11.04
CA CYS A 77 9.12 5.21 -10.65
C CYS A 77 10.05 6.02 -11.55
N GLU A 78 9.57 7.15 -12.07
CA GLU A 78 10.42 8.10 -12.77
C GLU A 78 11.34 8.80 -11.76
N TRP A 79 12.65 8.64 -11.95
CA TRP A 79 13.65 9.48 -11.32
C TRP A 79 13.64 10.82 -12.05
N LYS A 80 13.46 11.92 -11.33
CA LYS A 80 13.81 13.25 -11.86
C LYS A 80 15.10 13.65 -11.17
N GLU A 81 16.16 13.74 -11.95
CA GLU A 81 17.30 14.62 -11.65
C GLU A 81 16.83 16.07 -11.51
#